data_AF-A0A371JNU4-F1
#
_entry.id   AF-A0A371JNU4-F1
#
_cell.length_a   1.000
_cell.length_b   1.000
_cell.length_c   1.000
_cell.angle_alpha   90.00
_cell.angle_beta   90.00
_cell.angle_gamma   90.00
#
_symmetry.space_group_name_H-M   'P 1'
#
loop_
_entity.id
_entity.type
_entity.pdbx_description
1 polymer ?
#
loop_
_entity_poly.entity_id
_entity_poly.type
_entity_poly.pdbx_seq_one_letter_code
_entity_poly.pdbx_strand_id
1 'polypeptide(L)' 'MAKSFLQFVEIKDTGKTKVWEVNNTSNIILGRIGWYSPWRKYVFMPNESTIWDFKCLSEVKSFMFNEMQKRKK' A
#
# COMPACT_ATOMS: atom_id res chain seq x y z
N MET A 1 10.26 9.70 -16.35
CA MET A 1 9.61 8.82 -15.33
C MET A 1 9.89 9.42 -13.96
N ALA A 2 8.86 9.69 -13.16
CA ALA A 2 9.07 10.22 -11.81
C ALA A 2 9.72 9.14 -10.94
N LYS A 3 10.83 9.48 -10.28
CA LYS A 3 11.51 8.58 -9.33
C LYS A 3 10.56 8.26 -8.18
N SER A 4 10.21 6.98 -8.01
CA SER A 4 9.47 6.47 -6.86
C SER A 4 10.44 6.07 -5.75
N PHE A 5 10.01 6.23 -4.50
CA PHE A 5 10.80 5.88 -3.31
C PHE A 5 10.24 4.65 -2.57
N LEU A 6 9.12 4.10 -3.06
CA LEU A 6 8.41 2.99 -2.44
C LEU A 6 8.31 1.81 -3.42
N GLN A 7 8.31 0.62 -2.85
CA GLN A 7 8.04 -0.63 -3.54
C GLN A 7 6.83 -1.29 -2.90
N PHE A 8 5.87 -1.73 -3.72
CA PHE A 8 4.67 -2.42 -3.26
C PHE A 8 4.79 -3.90 -3.62
N VAL A 9 5.01 -4.74 -2.62
CA VAL A 9 5.23 -6.18 -2.81
C VAL A 9 3.99 -6.93 -2.35
N GLU A 10 3.32 -7.66 -3.26
CA GLU A 10 2.20 -8.51 -2.87
C GLU A 10 2.70 -9.71 -2.06
N ILE A 11 2.17 -9.87 -0.86
CA ILE A 11 2.56 -10.96 0.05
C ILE A 11 1.43 -11.94 0.33
N LYS A 12 0.19 -11.59 -0.05
CA LYS A 12 -0.97 -12.47 0.11
C LYS A 12 -2.06 -12.11 -0.90
N ASP A 13 -2.66 -13.14 -1.48
CA ASP A 13 -3.88 -13.05 -2.27
C ASP A 13 -4.86 -14.14 -1.81
N THR A 14 -6.10 -13.76 -1.51
CA THR A 14 -7.17 -14.69 -1.13
C THR A 14 -8.18 -14.90 -2.27
N GLY A 15 -7.92 -14.35 -3.46
CA GLY A 15 -8.88 -14.22 -4.57
C GLY A 15 -9.95 -13.15 -4.30
N LYS A 16 -10.23 -12.85 -3.02
CA LYS A 16 -11.16 -11.79 -2.60
C LYS A 16 -10.46 -10.52 -2.18
N THR A 17 -9.28 -10.58 -1.58
CA THR A 17 -8.53 -9.43 -1.08
C THR A 17 -7.05 -9.73 -1.12
N LYS A 18 -6.24 -8.71 -1.39
CA LYS A 18 -4.78 -8.80 -1.40
C LYS A 18 -4.17 -8.05 -0.22
N VAL A 19 -2.92 -8.38 0.10
CA VAL A 19 -2.10 -7.68 1.09
C VAL A 19 -0.76 -7.37 0.44
N TRP A 20 -0.29 -6.14 0.62
CA TRP A 20 1.01 -5.69 0.13
C TRP A 20 1.88 -5.17 1.27
N GLU A 21 3.17 -5.43 1.20
CA GLU A 21 4.18 -4.72 1.96
C GLU A 21 4.60 -3.46 1.20
N VAL A 22 4.81 -2.38 1.94
CA VAL A 22 5.34 -1.12 1.42
C VAL A 22 6.78 -1.01 1.90
N ASN A 23 7.71 -1.16 0.97
CA ASN A 23 9.14 -1.20 1.25
C ASN A 23 9.82 0.06 0.73
N ASN A 24 10.93 0.47 1.34
CA ASN A 24 11.83 1.45 0.73
C ASN A 24 12.69 0.81 -0.38
N THR A 25 13.54 1.61 -1.03
CA THR A 25 14.47 1.12 -2.07
C THR A 25 15.53 0.13 -1.59
N SER A 26 15.68 -0.04 -0.27
CA SER A 26 16.60 -0.98 0.38
C SER A 26 15.87 -2.22 0.93
N ASN A 27 14.63 -2.48 0.49
CA ASN A 27 13.78 -3.59 0.93
C ASN A 27 13.42 -3.58 2.43
N ILE A 28 13.53 -2.44 3.11
CA ILE A 28 13.06 -2.30 4.50
C ILE A 28 11.56 -2.07 4.49
N ILE A 29 10.82 -2.88 5.26
CA ILE A 29 9.38 -2.80 5.39
C ILE A 29 9.01 -1.55 6.20
N LEU A 30 8.25 -0.64 5.59
CA LEU A 30 7.76 0.59 6.20
C LEU A 30 6.29 0.48 6.66
N GLY A 31 5.57 -0.53 6.20
CA GLY A 31 4.19 -0.78 6.56
C GLY A 31 3.51 -1.75 5.60
N ARG A 32 2.19 -1.89 5.76
CA ARG A 32 1.37 -2.80 4.96
C ARG A 32 0.12 -2.14 4.44
N ILE A 33 -0.30 -2.53 3.25
CA ILE A 33 -1.62 -2.19 2.69
C ILE A 33 -2.47 -3.46 2.72
N GLY A 34 -3.66 -3.36 3.29
CA GLY A 34 -4.56 -4.50 3.43
C GLY A 34 -6.03 -4.08 3.46
N TRP A 35 -6.92 -5.03 3.22
CA TRP A 35 -8.36 -4.76 3.25
C TRP A 35 -8.86 -4.63 4.68
N TYR A 36 -9.47 -3.49 5.00
CA TYR A 36 -10.13 -3.28 6.27
C TYR A 36 -11.63 -3.49 6.13
N SER A 37 -12.10 -4.67 6.55
CA SER A 37 -13.48 -5.12 6.38
C SER A 37 -14.54 -4.14 6.89
N PRO A 38 -14.39 -3.49 8.06
CA PRO A 38 -15.38 -2.54 8.55
C PRO A 38 -15.63 -1.35 7.61
N TRP A 39 -14.61 -0.88 6.91
CA TRP A 39 -14.75 0.25 5.96
C TRP A 39 -14.93 -0.19 4.52
N ARG A 40 -14.75 -1.48 4.25
CA ARG A 40 -14.75 -2.06 2.90
C ARG A 40 -13.80 -1.31 1.96
N LYS A 41 -12.58 -1.03 2.45
CA LYS A 41 -11.54 -0.29 1.74
C LYS A 41 -10.17 -0.90 2.01
N TYR A 42 -9.25 -0.73 1.06
CA TYR A 42 -7.83 -0.88 1.36
C TYR A 42 -7.37 0.29 2.24
N VAL A 43 -6.61 -0.04 3.27
CA VAL A 43 -6.00 0.92 4.19
C VAL A 43 -4.51 0.69 4.26
N PHE A 44 -3.78 1.77 4.54
CA PHE A 44 -2.36 1.73 4.82
C PHE A 44 -2.15 1.68 6.34
N MET A 45 -1.39 0.69 6.79
CA MET A 45 -1.00 0.44 8.17
C MET A 45 0.52 0.64 8.26
N PRO A 46 0.99 1.86 8.59
CA PRO A 46 2.42 2.13 8.75
C PRO A 46 3.00 1.34 9.92
N ASN A 47 4.27 0.97 9.80
CA ASN A 47 5.03 0.47 10.94
C ASN A 47 5.24 1.60 11.96
N GLU A 48 5.42 1.22 13.23
CA GLU A 48 5.72 2.17 14.30
C GLU A 48 6.97 2.99 13.99
N SER A 49 6.98 4.24 14.45
CA SER A 49 8.11 5.17 14.28
C SER A 49 8.53 5.45 12.83
N THR A 50 7.65 5.21 11.85
CA THR A 50 7.89 5.62 10.46
C THR A 50 7.39 7.04 10.21
N ILE A 51 8.15 7.80 9.42
CA ILE A 51 7.83 9.19 9.03
C ILE A 51 7.61 9.22 7.52
N TRP A 52 6.54 9.90 7.11
CA TRP A 52 6.09 9.93 5.73
C TRP A 52 5.99 11.36 5.24
N ASP A 53 6.68 11.67 4.16
CA ASP A 53 6.53 12.95 3.48
C ASP A 53 5.28 12.95 2.58
N PHE A 54 4.93 14.13 2.06
CA PHE A 54 3.78 14.30 1.19
C PHE A 54 3.84 13.42 -0.07
N LYS A 55 5.03 13.21 -0.64
CA LYS A 55 5.18 12.41 -1.85
C LYS A 55 4.93 10.93 -1.58
N CYS A 56 5.53 10.36 -0.54
CA CYS A 56 5.31 8.96 -0.17
C CYS A 56 3.83 8.69 0.16
N LEU A 57 3.17 9.58 0.90
CA LEU A 57 1.73 9.47 1.18
C LEU A 57 0.89 9.50 -0.10
N SER A 58 1.26 10.35 -1.07
CA SER A 58 0.58 10.45 -2.35
C SER A 58 0.74 9.19 -3.22
N GLU A 59 1.93 8.58 -3.19
CA GLU A 59 2.19 7.29 -3.86
C GLU A 59 1.34 6.17 -3.25
N VAL A 60 1.31 6.06 -1.92
CA VAL A 60 0.46 5.10 -1.19
C VAL A 60 -1.03 5.30 -1.49
N LYS A 61 -1.51 6.55 -1.45
CA LYS A 61 -2.89 6.90 -1.83
C LYS A 61 -3.22 6.43 -3.24
N SER A 62 -2.34 6.71 -4.20
CA SER A 62 -2.55 6.37 -5.61
C SER A 62 -2.59 4.86 -5.82
N PHE A 63 -1.70 4.12 -5.16
CA PHE A 63 -1.68 2.66 -5.17
C PHE A 63 -2.99 2.09 -4.64
N MET A 64 -3.42 2.49 -3.43
CA MET A 64 -4.69 2.01 -2.85
C MET A 64 -5.90 2.34 -3.72
N PHE A 65 -5.94 3.54 -4.31
CA PHE A 65 -7.04 3.92 -5.20
C PHE A 65 -7.12 3.00 -6.42
N ASN A 66 -5.98 2.67 -7.04
CA ASN A 66 -5.94 1.78 -8.19
C ASN A 66 -6.41 0.36 -7.82
N GLU A 67 -5.95 -0.19 -6.69
CA GLU A 67 -6.41 -1.49 -6.20
C GLU A 67 -7.90 -1.50 -5.87
N MET A 68 -8.45 -0.40 -5.37
CA MET A 68 -9.90 -0.25 -5.20
C MET A 68 -10.67 -0.25 -6.52
N GLN A 69 -10.15 0.38 -7.58
CA GLN A 69 -10.82 0.38 -8.89
C GLN A 69 -10.78 -1.00 -9.56
N LYS A 70 -9.68 -1.75 -9.43
CA LYS A 70 -9.57 -3.12 -9.95
C LYS A 70 -10.66 -4.05 -9.42
N ARG A 71 -11.17 -3.81 -8.21
CA ARG A 71 -12.25 -4.60 -7.58
C ARG A 71 -13.66 -4.29 -8.08
N LYS A 72 -13.84 -3.14 -8.76
CA LYS A 72 -15.14 -2.74 -9.30
C LYS A 72 -15.39 -3.27 -10.71
N LYS A 73 -14.34 -3.76 -11.36
CA LYS A 73 -14.41 -4.49 -12.63
C LYS A 73 -14.62 -5.96 -12.34
#